data_AF-H5TU62-F1
#
_entry.id   AF-H5TU62-F1
#
_cell.length_a   1.000
_cell.length_b   1.000
_cell.length_c   1.000
_cell.angle_alpha   90.00
_cell.angle_beta   90.00
_cell.angle_gamma   90.00
#
_symmetry.space_group_name_H-M   'P 1'
#
loop_
_entity.id
_entity.type
_entity.pdbx_description
1 polymer ?
#
loop_
_entity_poly.entity_id
_entity_poly.type
_entity_poly.pdbx_seq_one_letter_code
_entity_poly.pdbx_strand_id
1 'polypeptide(L)'
;MYFADPHSPWQRGTNENTNGRLRQYFPEGTNLSTWSAEELAAVAHALSTRPRKTMGCRTPAEAFDEHLQSLTQTVLRRPVESAQYLSLACTDRPIELGITPSVGPVGNS
;
A
#
# COMPACT_ATOMS: atom_id res chain seq x y z
N MET A 1 -3.37 -11.76 -9.79
CA MET A 1 -4.85 -11.76 -9.81
C MET A 1 -5.31 -12.79 -8.79
N TYR A 2 -6.12 -12.41 -7.79
CA TYR A 2 -6.58 -13.31 -6.73
C TYR A 2 -8.06 -13.68 -6.97
N PHE A 3 -8.40 -14.96 -6.91
CA PHE A 3 -9.76 -15.46 -7.08
C PHE A 3 -10.24 -16.16 -5.81
N ALA A 4 -11.55 -16.19 -5.60
CA ALA A 4 -12.14 -17.04 -4.58
C ALA A 4 -12.14 -18.49 -5.06
N ASP A 5 -11.89 -19.42 -4.16
CA ASP A 5 -11.97 -20.85 -4.39
C ASP A 5 -13.41 -21.25 -4.79
N PRO A 6 -13.58 -22.24 -5.68
CA PRO A 6 -14.89 -22.77 -6.01
C PRO A 6 -15.65 -23.18 -4.75
N HIS A 7 -16.95 -22.91 -4.71
CA HIS A 7 -17.83 -23.23 -3.58
C HIS A 7 -17.44 -22.57 -2.24
N SER A 8 -16.65 -21.49 -2.28
CA SER A 8 -16.22 -20.73 -1.09
C SER A 8 -16.82 -19.32 -1.04
N PRO A 9 -18.15 -19.16 -0.94
CA PRO A 9 -18.81 -17.85 -0.96
C PRO A 9 -18.34 -16.92 0.18
N TRP A 10 -17.89 -17.47 1.32
CA TRP A 10 -17.38 -16.68 2.43
C TRP A 10 -16.12 -15.86 2.09
N GLN A 11 -15.32 -16.28 1.11
CA GLN A 11 -14.17 -15.51 0.63
C GLN A 11 -14.57 -14.25 -0.15
N ARG A 12 -15.86 -14.14 -0.54
CA ARG A 12 -16.41 -13.01 -1.29
C ARG A 12 -17.25 -12.05 -0.44
N GLY A 13 -17.52 -12.36 0.82
CA GLY A 13 -18.48 -11.59 1.63
C GLY A 13 -18.22 -10.07 1.65
N THR A 14 -16.96 -9.64 1.71
CA THR A 14 -16.60 -8.21 1.68
C THR A 14 -16.88 -7.55 0.33
N ASN A 15 -16.62 -8.25 -0.78
CA ASN A 15 -16.87 -7.72 -2.11
C ASN A 15 -18.38 -7.65 -2.40
N GLU A 16 -19.14 -8.66 -1.99
CA GLU A 16 -20.60 -8.71 -2.15
C GLU A 16 -21.29 -7.60 -1.33
N ASN A 17 -20.87 -7.39 -0.09
CA ASN A 17 -21.35 -6.28 0.74
C ASN A 17 -21.03 -4.91 0.12
N THR A 18 -19.81 -4.73 -0.42
CA THR A 18 -19.43 -3.48 -1.08
C THR A 18 -20.24 -3.24 -2.36
N ASN A 19 -20.46 -4.28 -3.16
CA ASN A 19 -21.30 -4.24 -4.35
C ASN A 19 -22.76 -3.88 -3.99
N GLY A 20 -23.29 -4.42 -2.90
CA GLY A 20 -24.62 -4.05 -2.39
C GLY A 20 -24.74 -2.55 -2.08
N ARG A 21 -23.67 -1.91 -1.57
CA ARG A 21 -23.66 -0.46 -1.34
C ARG A 21 -23.52 0.34 -2.63
N LEU A 22 -22.72 -0.13 -3.58
CA LEU A 22 -22.61 0.48 -4.91
C LEU A 22 -23.95 0.46 -5.65
N ARG A 23 -24.73 -0.61 -5.50
CA ARG A 23 -26.07 -0.74 -6.09
C ARG A 23 -27.10 0.26 -5.57
N GLN A 24 -26.82 0.95 -4.46
CA GLN A 24 -27.65 2.07 -3.99
C GLN A 24 -27.48 3.31 -4.87
N TYR A 25 -26.36 3.44 -5.57
CA TYR A 25 -26.04 4.56 -6.46
C TYR A 25 -26.20 4.18 -7.93
N PHE A 26 -25.83 2.95 -8.30
CA PHE A 26 -25.90 2.46 -9.67
C PHE A 26 -26.84 1.24 -9.75
N PRO A 27 -28.05 1.40 -10.30
CA PRO A 27 -28.98 0.28 -10.48
C PRO A 27 -28.33 -0.90 -11.21
N GLU A 28 -28.83 -2.12 -10.98
CA GLU A 28 -28.28 -3.32 -11.60
C GLU A 28 -28.35 -3.23 -13.14
N GLY A 29 -27.28 -3.64 -13.83
CA GLY A 29 -27.18 -3.56 -15.29
C GLY A 29 -26.78 -2.18 -15.84
N THR A 30 -26.49 -1.19 -14.99
CA THR A 30 -26.03 0.13 -15.43
C THR A 30 -24.64 0.05 -16.06
N ASN A 31 -24.48 0.62 -17.27
CA ASN A 31 -23.17 0.78 -17.89
C ASN A 31 -22.41 1.94 -17.21
N LEU A 32 -21.39 1.63 -16.42
CA LEU A 32 -20.59 2.66 -15.73
C LEU A 32 -19.85 3.62 -16.68
N SER A 33 -19.66 3.23 -17.95
CA SER A 33 -19.00 4.07 -18.96
C SER A 33 -19.82 5.30 -19.35
N THR A 34 -21.12 5.33 -19.05
CA THR A 34 -21.99 6.48 -19.33
C THR A 34 -21.90 7.57 -18.27
N TRP A 35 -21.28 7.26 -17.12
CA TRP A 35 -21.13 8.19 -16.00
C TRP A 35 -19.83 8.96 -16.14
N SER A 36 -19.86 10.23 -15.77
CA SER A 36 -18.65 11.05 -15.77
C SER A 36 -17.68 10.59 -14.68
N ALA A 37 -16.38 10.85 -14.91
CA ALA A 37 -15.36 10.58 -13.90
C ALA A 37 -15.64 11.31 -12.57
N GLU A 38 -16.26 12.50 -12.64
CA GLU A 38 -16.65 13.29 -11.47
C GLU A 38 -17.77 12.62 -10.66
N GLU A 39 -18.82 12.12 -11.33
CA GLU A 39 -19.90 11.37 -10.65
C GLU A 39 -19.38 10.09 -9.99
N LEU A 40 -18.50 9.35 -10.70
CA LEU A 40 -17.87 8.15 -10.15
C LEU A 40 -17.00 8.49 -8.93
N ALA A 41 -16.23 9.59 -8.99
CA ALA A 41 -15.42 10.06 -7.88
C ALA A 41 -16.28 10.52 -6.69
N ALA A 42 -17.40 11.19 -6.94
CA ALA A 42 -18.33 11.62 -5.91
C ALA A 42 -18.94 10.43 -5.16
N VAL A 43 -19.35 9.37 -5.88
CA VAL A 43 -19.87 8.15 -5.27
C VAL A 43 -18.78 7.40 -4.49
N ALA A 44 -17.57 7.30 -5.05
CA ALA A 44 -16.44 6.71 -4.34
C ALA A 44 -16.13 7.47 -3.04
N HIS A 45 -16.12 8.80 -3.09
CA HIS A 45 -15.93 9.65 -1.91
C HIS A 45 -17.04 9.43 -0.88
N ALA A 46 -18.31 9.42 -1.30
CA ALA A 46 -19.44 9.13 -0.42
C ALA A 46 -19.32 7.76 0.25
N LEU A 47 -18.84 6.73 -0.46
CA LEU A 47 -18.64 5.40 0.10
C LEU A 47 -17.48 5.34 1.10
N SER A 48 -16.38 6.03 0.80
CA SER A 48 -15.16 6.09 1.63
C SER A 48 -15.32 6.93 2.89
N THR A 49 -16.21 7.93 2.87
CA THR A 49 -16.53 8.81 4.01
C THR A 49 -17.75 8.38 4.80
N ARG A 50 -18.49 7.35 4.36
CA ARG A 50 -19.69 6.88 5.06
C ARG A 50 -19.33 6.06 6.31
N PRO A 51 -19.73 6.49 7.52
CA PRO A 51 -19.52 5.75 8.77
C PRO A 51 -20.00 4.29 8.70
N ARG A 52 -19.23 3.36 9.28
CA ARG A 52 -19.60 1.94 9.36
C ARG A 52 -19.70 1.49 10.82
N LYS A 53 -20.85 0.94 11.21
CA LYS A 53 -21.05 0.36 12.56
C LYS A 53 -20.03 -0.73 12.87
N THR A 54 -19.66 -1.55 11.89
CA THR A 54 -18.67 -2.64 12.04
C THR A 54 -17.26 -2.13 12.37
N MET A 55 -16.96 -0.85 12.15
CA MET A 55 -15.66 -0.23 12.47
C MET A 55 -15.76 0.74 13.66
N GLY A 56 -16.79 0.62 14.50
CA GLY A 56 -17.02 1.55 15.61
C GLY A 56 -17.44 2.94 15.14
N CYS A 57 -18.23 3.01 14.07
CA CYS A 57 -18.68 4.25 13.41
C CYS A 57 -17.58 5.08 12.73
N ARG A 58 -16.35 4.55 12.61
CA ARG A 58 -15.33 5.13 11.72
C ARG A 58 -15.70 4.97 10.25
N THR A 59 -15.16 5.86 9.43
CA THR A 59 -15.23 5.78 7.98
C THR A 59 -14.17 4.82 7.44
N PRO A 60 -14.39 4.20 6.27
CA PRO A 60 -13.36 3.39 5.62
C PRO A 60 -12.05 4.14 5.36
N ALA A 61 -12.11 5.42 4.99
CA ALA A 61 -10.92 6.25 4.79
C ALA A 61 -10.11 6.38 6.09
N GLU A 62 -10.75 6.74 7.20
CA GLU A 62 -10.07 6.85 8.51
C GLU A 62 -9.43 5.54 8.95
N ALA A 63 -10.17 4.43 8.84
CA ALA A 63 -9.67 3.11 9.24
C ALA A 63 -8.48 2.67 8.36
N PHE A 64 -8.50 3.03 7.08
CA PHE A 64 -7.40 2.75 6.17
C PHE A 64 -6.16 3.61 6.48
N ASP A 65 -6.35 4.91 6.73
CA ASP A 65 -5.26 5.82 7.09
C ASP A 65 -4.58 5.40 8.40
N GLU A 66 -5.35 5.00 9.41
CA GLU A 66 -4.83 4.43 10.67
C GLU A 66 -4.02 3.15 10.41
N HIS A 67 -4.50 2.28 9.51
CA HIS A 67 -3.77 1.07 9.14
C HIS A 67 -2.45 1.38 8.44
N LEU A 68 -2.44 2.35 7.51
CA LEU A 68 -1.22 2.80 6.83
C LEU A 68 -0.21 3.41 7.82
N GLN A 69 -0.68 4.21 8.79
CA GLN A 69 0.16 4.75 9.85
C GLN A 69 0.78 3.64 10.71
N SER A 70 0.00 2.62 11.07
CA SER A 70 0.49 1.45 11.80
C SER A 70 1.56 0.67 11.01
N LEU A 71 1.34 0.45 9.72
CA LEU A 71 2.31 -0.23 8.85
C LEU A 71 3.61 0.56 8.71
N THR A 72 3.52 1.87 8.48
CA THR A 72 4.70 2.75 8.37
C THR A 72 5.45 2.84 9.70
N GLN A 73 4.76 2.92 10.83
CA GLN A 73 5.38 2.88 12.15
C GLN A 73 6.06 1.52 12.43
N THR A 74 5.50 0.41 11.92
CA THR A 74 6.11 -0.92 12.00
C THR A 74 7.37 -1.02 11.13
N VAL A 75 7.36 -0.42 9.94
CA VAL A 75 8.54 -0.34 9.06
C VAL A 75 9.63 0.53 9.67
N LEU A 76 9.26 1.65 10.32
CA LEU A 76 10.19 2.50 11.08
C LEU A 76 10.67 1.84 12.39
N ARG A 77 10.00 0.79 12.86
CA ARG A 77 10.37 -0.01 14.05
C ARG A 77 11.20 -1.24 13.72
N ARG A 78 11.28 -1.68 12.46
CA ARG A 78 12.42 -2.49 12.08
C ARG A 78 13.63 -1.58 12.30
N PRO A 79 14.64 -1.97 13.11
CA PRO A 79 15.90 -1.26 13.04
C PRO A 79 16.20 -1.19 11.55
N VAL A 80 16.34 0.01 11.00
CA VAL A 80 17.11 0.16 9.77
C VAL A 80 18.43 -0.49 10.16
N GLU A 81 18.63 -1.75 9.77
CA GLU A 81 19.90 -2.39 10.04
C GLU A 81 20.93 -1.42 9.52
N SER A 82 21.85 -1.04 10.40
CA SER A 82 22.99 -0.18 10.12
C SER A 82 23.92 -0.74 9.03
N ALA A 83 23.47 -1.75 8.27
CA ALA A 83 24.08 -2.24 7.04
C ALA A 83 24.16 -1.16 5.95
N GLN A 84 23.34 -0.10 5.99
CA GLN A 84 23.55 1.07 5.11
C GLN A 84 24.69 2.00 5.58
N TYR A 85 25.34 1.73 6.71
CA TYR A 85 26.52 2.47 7.20
C TYR A 85 27.84 1.69 7.07
N LEU A 86 27.87 0.57 6.34
CA LEU A 86 29.09 -0.20 6.12
C LEU A 86 29.86 0.14 4.83
N SER A 87 29.49 1.20 4.10
CA SER A 87 30.26 1.63 2.93
C SER A 87 31.26 2.75 3.20
N LEU A 88 31.01 3.66 4.16
CA LEU A 88 31.93 4.77 4.45
C LEU A 88 33.08 4.36 5.40
N ALA A 89 32.81 3.50 6.38
CA ALA A 89 33.86 3.02 7.30
C ALA A 89 34.79 1.96 6.70
N CYS A 90 34.42 1.36 5.56
CA CYS A 90 35.22 0.33 4.88
C CYS A 90 36.33 0.94 4.01
N THR A 91 36.17 2.21 3.58
CA THR A 91 37.18 2.91 2.77
C THR A 91 38.26 3.60 3.60
N ASP A 92 37.94 4.00 4.84
CA ASP A 92 38.87 4.83 5.63
C ASP A 92 39.86 4.00 6.47
N ARG A 93 39.48 2.79 6.87
CA ARG A 93 40.30 1.89 7.70
C ARG A 93 41.61 1.40 7.04
N PRO A 94 41.64 1.09 5.73
CA PRO A 94 42.89 0.73 5.04
C PRO A 94 43.86 1.91 4.94
N ILE A 95 43.34 3.14 4.78
CA ILE A 95 44.13 4.36 4.65
C ILE A 95 44.85 4.68 5.97
N GLU A 96 44.18 4.53 7.11
CA GLU A 96 44.79 4.69 8.45
C GLU A 96 45.87 3.64 8.77
N LEU A 97 45.76 2.45 8.18
CA LEU A 97 46.75 1.37 8.31
C LEU A 97 47.85 1.39 7.23
N GLY A 98 47.89 2.43 6.39
CA GLY A 98 48.88 2.60 5.33
C GLY A 98 48.73 1.62 4.15
N ILE A 99 47.58 0.96 4.03
CA ILE A 99 47.27 0.01 2.96
C ILE A 99 46.60 0.79 1.83
N THR A 100 47.32 1.07 0.74
CA THR A 100 46.74 1.66 -0.46
C THR A 100 45.84 0.63 -1.14
N PRO A 101 44.52 0.88 -1.28
CA PRO A 101 43.65 -0.03 -2.01
C PRO A 101 44.07 -0.07 -3.48
N SER A 102 44.33 -1.28 -3.99
CA SER A 102 44.64 -1.50 -5.41
C SER A 102 43.38 -1.27 -6.23
N VAL A 103 43.25 -0.09 -6.83
CA VAL A 103 42.26 0.16 -7.87
C VAL A 103 42.78 -0.51 -9.14
N GLY A 104 42.16 -1.63 -9.52
CA GLY A 104 42.43 -2.28 -10.81
C GLY A 104 42.29 -1.27 -11.96
N PRO A 105 42.98 -1.48 -13.09
CA PRO A 105 43.00 -0.52 -14.18
C PRO A 105 41.57 -0.26 -14.66
N VAL A 106 41.19 1.02 -14.66
CA VAL A 106 39.93 1.48 -15.25
C VAL A 106 40.03 1.19 -16.74
N GLY A 107 39.38 0.12 -17.19
CA GLY A 107 39.30 -0.23 -18.60
C GLY A 107 38.57 0.89 -19.34
N ASN A 108 39.30 1.63 -20.15
CA ASN A 108 38.77 2.57 -21.12
C ASN A 108 38.59 1.87 -22.47
N SER A 109 37.40 1.29 -22.65
CA SER A 109 36.82 0.87 -23.94
C SER A 109 35.33 1.19 -23.95
#